data_AF-A0AAV7SG80-F1
#
_entry.id   AF-A0AAV7SG80-F1
#
_cell.length_a   1.000
_cell.length_b   1.000
_cell.length_c   1.000
_cell.angle_alpha   90.00
_cell.angle_beta   90.00
_cell.angle_gamma   90.00
#
_symmetry.space_group_name_H-M   'P 1'
#
loop_
_entity.id
_entity.type
_entity.pdbx_description
1 polymer ?
#
loop_
_entity_poly.entity_id
_entity_poly.type
_entity_poly.pdbx_seq_one_letter_code
_entity_poly.pdbx_strand_id
1 'polypeptide(L)'
;MASGKSTRQLLFTEVVSQTKLPPPFASSLEGQILKEIIAVGHRLEVMDWAEITSFHDKVGDLDHRLSSLEGRDELLSDKGQELRDLRDKITDLEGWRDNVSFFGIPEKVEGTDLLGFLQDLLPILVVTTFLSPLEIQRAHRIKPHRPPTPLGIRYIIACILCHKQLWQILKAARFPEPNDFEGHNIQIMADFSRETDGKRRPLVDYKGLL
;
A
#
# COMPACT_ATOMS: atom_id res chain seq x y z
N MET A 1 -26.95 35.24 -7.48
CA MET A 1 -28.42 35.25 -7.39
C MET A 1 -28.82 36.46 -6.56
N ALA A 2 -29.91 37.14 -6.94
CA ALA A 2 -30.28 38.46 -6.45
C ALA A 2 -30.42 38.49 -4.91
N SER A 3 -29.65 39.36 -4.27
CA SER A 3 -29.77 39.76 -2.87
C SER A 3 -31.11 40.45 -2.65
N GLY A 4 -32.17 39.67 -2.48
CA GLY A 4 -33.50 40.14 -2.15
C GLY A 4 -33.49 40.72 -0.74
N LYS A 5 -33.52 42.06 -0.65
CA LYS A 5 -33.74 42.74 0.63
C LYS A 5 -35.05 42.21 1.22
N SER A 6 -34.98 41.67 2.43
CA SER A 6 -36.15 41.17 3.16
C SER A 6 -37.16 42.31 3.34
N THR A 7 -38.46 42.02 3.27
CA THR A 7 -39.57 43.00 3.41
C THR A 7 -39.42 43.89 4.66
N ARG A 8 -38.77 43.40 5.72
CA ARG A 8 -38.42 44.18 6.92
C ARG A 8 -37.38 45.29 6.66
N GLN A 9 -36.37 45.02 5.83
CA GLN A 9 -35.34 46.01 5.49
C GLN A 9 -35.93 47.17 4.67
N LEU A 10 -36.86 46.87 3.75
CA LEU A 10 -37.55 47.91 2.98
C LEU A 10 -38.42 48.78 3.88
N LEU A 11 -39.21 48.17 4.78
CA LEU A 11 -40.06 48.90 5.72
C LEU A 11 -39.27 49.80 6.68
N PHE A 12 -38.12 49.35 7.21
CA PHE A 12 -37.31 50.16 8.11
C PHE A 12 -36.62 51.33 7.37
N THR A 13 -36.08 51.09 6.18
CA THR A 13 -35.47 52.14 5.35
C THR A 13 -36.49 53.22 4.97
N GLU A 14 -37.74 52.80 4.68
CA GLU A 14 -38.83 53.71 4.36
C GLU A 14 -39.27 54.54 5.59
N VAL A 15 -39.39 53.92 6.76
CA VAL A 15 -39.70 54.61 8.03
C VAL A 15 -38.61 55.62 8.42
N VAL A 16 -37.33 55.30 8.19
CA VAL A 16 -36.20 56.21 8.46
C VAL A 16 -36.15 57.36 7.45
N SER A 17 -36.47 57.13 6.18
CA SER A 17 -36.46 58.17 5.13
C SER A 17 -37.59 59.21 5.29
N GLN A 18 -38.70 58.85 5.94
CA GLN A 18 -39.88 59.70 6.10
C GLN A 18 -39.91 60.50 7.41
N THR A 19 -38.98 60.31 8.34
CA THR A 19 -38.96 61.03 9.63
C THR A 19 -38.11 62.30 9.58
N LYS A 20 -38.51 63.29 8.77
CA LYS A 20 -38.08 64.68 9.00
C LYS A 20 -38.82 65.22 10.24
N LEU A 21 -38.21 65.07 11.41
CA LEU A 21 -38.73 65.63 12.67
C LEU A 21 -38.91 67.16 12.54
N PRO A 22 -40.12 67.71 12.78
CA PRO A 22 -40.36 69.15 12.72
C PRO A 22 -39.69 69.89 13.91
N PRO A 23 -39.13 71.09 13.72
CA PRO A 23 -38.62 71.91 14.83
C PRO A 23 -39.80 72.39 15.71
N PRO A 24 -39.70 72.35 17.06
CA PRO A 24 -38.47 72.44 17.88
C PRO A 24 -37.86 71.11 18.35
N PHE A 25 -38.35 69.94 17.92
CA PHE A 25 -37.88 68.65 18.45
C PHE A 25 -36.48 68.24 17.97
N ALA A 26 -35.98 68.84 16.88
CA ALA A 26 -34.65 68.56 16.33
C ALA A 26 -33.48 68.92 17.28
N SER A 27 -33.70 69.83 18.22
CA SER A 27 -32.74 70.28 19.25
C SER A 27 -33.10 69.80 20.67
N SER A 28 -34.18 69.04 20.82
CA SER A 28 -34.56 68.42 22.11
C SER A 28 -33.67 67.21 22.38
N LEU A 29 -33.40 66.93 23.66
CA LEU A 29 -32.67 65.74 24.11
C LEU A 29 -33.27 64.45 23.51
N GLU A 30 -34.60 64.38 23.40
CA GLU A 30 -35.31 63.25 22.79
C GLU A 30 -34.98 63.07 21.30
N GLY A 31 -34.84 64.17 20.55
CA GLY A 31 -34.47 64.13 19.14
C GLY A 31 -33.00 63.75 18.91
N GLN A 32 -32.12 64.06 19.85
CA GLN A 32 -30.73 63.60 19.86
C GLN A 32 -30.65 62.10 20.18
N ILE A 33 -31.39 61.63 21.19
CA ILE A 33 -31.49 60.22 21.56
C ILE A 33 -32.01 59.37 20.39
N LEU A 34 -33.05 59.81 19.69
CA LEU A 34 -33.59 59.10 18.53
C LEU A 34 -32.56 58.97 17.39
N LYS A 35 -31.77 60.01 17.12
CA LYS A 35 -30.70 59.96 16.11
C LYS A 35 -29.60 58.97 16.50
N GLU A 36 -29.21 58.93 17.77
CA GLU A 36 -28.24 57.96 18.26
C GLU A 36 -28.79 56.53 18.21
N ILE A 37 -30.04 56.30 18.60
CA ILE A 37 -30.68 54.97 18.51
C ILE A 37 -30.70 54.48 17.06
N ILE A 38 -31.06 55.32 16.10
CA ILE A 38 -31.05 54.97 14.67
C ILE A 38 -29.62 54.67 14.20
N ALA A 39 -28.64 55.49 14.61
CA ALA A 39 -27.25 55.28 14.23
C ALA A 39 -26.66 54.00 14.85
N VAL A 40 -27.00 53.69 16.10
CA VAL A 40 -26.64 52.43 16.77
C VAL A 40 -27.32 51.25 16.08
N GLY A 41 -28.62 51.35 15.76
CA GLY A 41 -29.36 50.31 15.05
C GLY A 41 -28.75 49.99 13.69
N HIS A 42 -28.40 51.02 12.91
CA HIS A 42 -27.74 50.83 11.62
C HIS A 42 -26.33 50.23 11.76
N ARG A 43 -25.55 50.62 12.78
CA ARG A 43 -24.23 50.01 13.04
C ARG A 43 -24.35 48.55 13.44
N LEU A 44 -25.35 48.21 14.26
CA LEU A 44 -25.63 46.84 14.67
C LEU A 44 -26.04 45.98 13.47
N GLU A 45 -26.94 46.45 12.60
CA GLU A 45 -27.35 45.66 11.42
C GLU A 45 -26.21 45.44 10.40
N VAL A 46 -25.43 46.48 10.11
CA VAL A 46 -24.39 46.40 9.07
C VAL A 46 -23.16 45.59 9.54
N MET A 47 -22.73 45.77 10.79
CA MET A 47 -21.56 45.07 11.32
C MET A 47 -21.85 43.57 11.53
N ASP A 48 -23.03 43.25 12.09
CA ASP A 48 -23.47 41.87 12.29
C ASP A 48 -23.58 41.14 10.94
N TRP A 49 -24.16 41.79 9.92
CA TRP A 49 -24.33 41.13 8.62
C TRP A 49 -23.03 40.96 7.83
N ALA A 50 -22.12 41.93 7.87
CA ALA A 50 -20.83 41.84 7.16
C ALA A 50 -19.92 40.75 7.75
N GLU A 51 -19.88 40.62 9.08
CA GLU A 51 -19.11 39.58 9.74
C GLU A 51 -19.73 38.20 9.55
N ILE A 52 -21.06 38.08 9.68
CA ILE A 52 -21.79 36.84 9.43
C ILE A 52 -21.60 36.36 7.98
N THR A 53 -21.67 37.26 7.00
CA THR A 53 -21.46 36.89 5.58
C THR A 53 -20.02 36.46 5.31
N SER A 54 -19.03 37.17 5.84
CA SER A 54 -17.62 36.76 5.72
C SER A 54 -17.35 35.40 6.36
N PHE A 55 -17.98 35.12 7.52
CA PHE A 55 -17.87 33.83 8.17
C PHE A 55 -18.55 32.71 7.37
N HIS A 56 -19.74 32.98 6.83
CA HIS A 56 -20.46 32.06 5.96
C HIS A 56 -19.63 31.66 4.72
N ASP A 57 -18.99 32.63 4.06
CA ASP A 57 -18.12 32.37 2.91
C ASP A 57 -16.91 31.50 3.28
N LYS A 58 -16.29 31.76 4.44
CA LYS A 58 -15.18 30.94 4.96
C LYS A 58 -15.62 29.52 5.30
N VAL A 59 -16.79 29.35 5.91
CA VAL A 59 -17.36 28.02 6.18
C VAL A 59 -17.63 27.30 4.86
N GLY A 60 -18.17 27.98 3.86
CA GLY A 60 -18.34 27.41 2.52
C GLY A 60 -17.03 26.95 1.88
N ASP A 61 -15.97 27.76 1.95
CA ASP A 61 -14.63 27.36 1.46
C ASP A 61 -14.09 26.13 2.23
N LEU A 62 -14.25 26.12 3.56
CA LEU A 62 -13.83 25.00 4.40
C LEU A 62 -14.60 23.72 4.06
N ASP A 63 -15.92 23.79 3.86
CA ASP A 63 -16.77 22.66 3.48
C ASP A 63 -16.36 22.11 2.10
N HIS A 64 -16.10 22.99 1.12
CA HIS A 64 -15.60 22.58 -0.19
C HIS A 64 -14.23 21.89 -0.10
N ARG A 65 -13.33 22.43 0.71
CA ARG A 65 -12.01 21.82 0.94
C ARG A 65 -12.09 20.49 1.68
N LEU A 66 -13.01 20.37 2.64
CA LEU A 66 -13.27 19.14 3.37
C LEU A 66 -13.80 18.05 2.43
N SER A 67 -14.82 18.36 1.62
CA SER A 67 -15.36 17.43 0.63
C SER A 67 -14.28 16.97 -0.37
N SER A 68 -13.39 17.87 -0.79
CA SER A 68 -12.24 17.51 -1.64
C SER A 68 -11.18 16.66 -0.93
N LEU A 69 -11.01 16.80 0.40
CA LEU A 69 -10.13 15.96 1.19
C LEU A 69 -10.72 14.56 1.37
N GLU A 70 -12.00 14.46 1.70
CA GLU A 70 -12.72 13.20 1.87
C GLU A 70 -12.68 12.37 0.58
N GLY A 71 -12.98 12.96 -0.58
CA GLY A 71 -12.89 12.25 -1.86
C GLY A 71 -11.47 11.82 -2.23
N ARG A 72 -10.43 12.52 -1.74
CA ARG A 72 -9.03 12.08 -1.90
C ARG A 72 -8.69 10.93 -0.96
N ASP A 73 -9.22 10.93 0.25
CA ASP A 73 -9.00 9.86 1.23
C ASP A 73 -9.63 8.55 0.75
N GLU A 74 -10.86 8.60 0.23
CA GLU A 74 -11.52 7.46 -0.41
C GLU A 74 -10.67 6.91 -1.57
N LEU A 75 -10.22 7.78 -2.48
CA LEU A 75 -9.37 7.37 -3.60
C LEU A 75 -8.04 6.74 -3.14
N LEU A 76 -7.43 7.26 -2.06
CA LEU A 76 -6.20 6.71 -1.51
C LEU A 76 -6.44 5.35 -0.84
N SER A 77 -7.58 5.19 -0.16
CA SER A 77 -8.00 3.91 0.41
C SER A 77 -8.19 2.85 -0.67
N ASP A 78 -8.89 3.20 -1.76
CA ASP A 78 -9.14 2.31 -2.89
C ASP A 78 -7.82 1.90 -3.58
N LYS A 79 -6.95 2.87 -3.88
CA LYS A 79 -5.61 2.59 -4.41
C LYS A 79 -4.77 1.74 -3.45
N GLY A 80 -4.92 1.97 -2.15
CA GLY A 80 -4.28 1.17 -1.13
C GLY A 80 -4.73 -0.30 -1.19
N GLN A 81 -6.01 -0.54 -1.45
CA GLN A 81 -6.55 -1.89 -1.65
C GLN A 81 -6.04 -2.51 -2.96
N GLU A 82 -6.11 -1.78 -4.07
CA GLU A 82 -5.58 -2.26 -5.36
C GLU A 82 -4.10 -2.66 -5.26
N LEU A 83 -3.28 -1.86 -4.56
CA LEU A 83 -1.87 -2.18 -4.35
C LEU A 83 -1.66 -3.43 -3.50
N ARG A 84 -2.55 -3.71 -2.53
CA ARG A 84 -2.53 -4.96 -1.76
C ARG A 84 -2.88 -6.14 -2.65
N ASP A 85 -3.95 -6.03 -3.42
CA ASP A 85 -4.41 -7.09 -4.32
C ASP A 85 -3.37 -7.40 -5.41
N LEU A 86 -2.75 -6.36 -5.96
CA LEU A 86 -1.65 -6.50 -6.92
C LEU A 86 -0.43 -7.16 -6.28
N ARG A 87 -0.08 -6.80 -5.04
CA ARG A 87 1.02 -7.44 -4.32
C ARG A 87 0.74 -8.92 -4.09
N ASP A 88 -0.46 -9.27 -3.63
CA ASP A 88 -0.83 -10.66 -3.41
C ASP A 88 -0.79 -11.46 -4.72
N LYS A 89 -1.27 -10.86 -5.82
CA LYS A 89 -1.20 -11.47 -7.15
C LYS A 89 0.24 -11.62 -7.66
N ILE A 90 1.10 -10.62 -7.45
CA ILE A 90 2.53 -10.71 -7.76
C ILE A 90 3.15 -11.83 -6.93
N THR A 91 2.86 -11.92 -5.64
CA THR A 91 3.39 -12.97 -4.76
C THR A 91 2.91 -14.36 -5.16
N ASP A 92 1.68 -14.49 -5.68
CA ASP A 92 1.17 -15.75 -6.22
C ASP A 92 1.86 -16.15 -7.53
N LEU A 93 2.19 -15.18 -8.39
CA LEU A 93 2.90 -15.39 -9.66
C LEU A 93 4.42 -15.59 -9.46
N GLU A 94 5.03 -14.84 -8.54
CA GLU A 94 6.40 -15.00 -8.05
C GLU A 94 6.56 -16.18 -7.12
N GLY A 95 5.45 -16.78 -6.67
CA GLY A 95 5.42 -18.09 -6.06
C GLY A 95 5.96 -19.07 -7.08
N TRP A 96 7.28 -19.22 -7.11
CA TRP A 96 7.99 -20.16 -7.96
C TRP A 96 7.77 -21.57 -7.38
N ARG A 97 6.50 -22.01 -7.43
CA ARG A 97 5.99 -23.26 -6.84
C ARG A 97 6.73 -24.48 -7.37
N ASP A 98 7.27 -24.35 -8.58
CA ASP A 98 7.96 -25.38 -9.31
C ASP A 98 9.49 -25.26 -9.19
N ASN A 99 9.98 -24.27 -8.44
CA ASN A 99 11.42 -24.03 -8.31
C ASN A 99 12.03 -24.69 -7.07
N VAL A 100 13.23 -25.20 -7.29
CA VAL A 100 14.11 -25.76 -6.28
C VAL A 100 15.48 -25.09 -6.37
N SER A 101 16.05 -24.84 -5.21
CA SER A 101 17.37 -24.25 -5.04
C SER A 101 18.35 -25.30 -4.50
N PHE A 102 19.57 -25.24 -5.02
CA PHE A 102 20.68 -26.12 -4.63
C PHE A 102 21.85 -25.28 -4.14
N PHE A 103 22.42 -25.67 -3.00
CA PHE A 103 23.63 -25.09 -2.46
C PHE A 103 24.67 -26.17 -2.15
N GLY A 104 25.95 -25.84 -2.29
CA GLY A 104 27.06 -26.77 -2.04
C GLY A 104 27.64 -27.43 -3.28
N ILE A 105 26.99 -27.30 -4.46
CA ILE A 105 27.54 -27.79 -5.74
C ILE A 105 28.72 -26.90 -6.17
N PRO A 106 29.96 -27.42 -6.24
CA PRO A 106 31.14 -26.64 -6.62
C PRO A 106 30.98 -25.97 -7.99
N GLU A 107 31.65 -24.85 -8.24
CA GLU A 107 31.54 -24.20 -9.55
C GLU A 107 32.21 -25.02 -10.66
N LYS A 108 31.65 -24.97 -11.87
CA LYS A 108 32.20 -25.55 -13.12
C LYS A 108 32.12 -27.07 -13.25
N VAL A 109 31.67 -27.80 -12.23
CA VAL A 109 31.45 -29.26 -12.32
C VAL A 109 30.31 -29.59 -13.28
N GLU A 110 29.36 -28.67 -13.43
CA GLU A 110 28.24 -28.78 -14.38
C GLU A 110 28.66 -28.74 -15.86
N GLY A 111 29.88 -28.31 -16.17
CA GLY A 111 30.32 -28.12 -17.55
C GLY A 111 29.50 -27.05 -18.30
N THR A 112 29.14 -27.34 -19.55
CA THR A 112 28.37 -26.43 -20.41
C THR A 112 26.86 -26.64 -20.34
N ASP A 113 26.41 -27.80 -19.86
CA ASP A 113 25.00 -28.17 -19.79
C ASP A 113 24.57 -28.44 -18.34
N LEU A 114 24.06 -27.38 -17.71
CA LEU A 114 23.54 -27.45 -16.35
C LEU A 114 22.24 -28.26 -16.25
N LEU A 115 21.44 -28.35 -17.32
CA LEU A 115 20.18 -29.09 -17.31
C LEU A 115 20.45 -30.59 -17.27
N GLY A 116 21.25 -31.09 -18.22
CA GLY A 116 21.65 -32.50 -18.26
C GLY A 116 22.36 -32.93 -16.99
N PHE A 117 23.29 -32.09 -16.50
CA PHE A 117 23.96 -32.32 -15.22
C PHE A 117 22.99 -32.54 -14.06
N LEU A 118 21.96 -31.69 -13.92
CA LEU A 118 20.97 -31.85 -12.85
C LEU A 118 20.05 -33.05 -13.08
N GLN A 119 19.71 -33.37 -14.33
CA GLN A 119 18.90 -34.55 -14.66
C GLN A 119 19.59 -35.85 -14.25
N ASP A 120 20.91 -35.91 -14.42
CA ASP A 120 21.71 -37.07 -14.03
C ASP A 120 22.01 -37.09 -12.52
N LEU A 121 22.28 -35.92 -11.93
CA LEU A 121 22.67 -35.80 -10.52
C LEU A 121 21.50 -36.02 -9.56
N LEU A 122 20.32 -35.49 -9.84
CA LEU A 122 19.22 -35.47 -8.87
C LEU A 122 18.74 -36.85 -8.43
N PRO A 123 18.51 -37.82 -9.33
CA PRO A 123 18.12 -39.18 -8.93
C PRO A 123 19.12 -39.83 -7.95
N ILE A 124 20.41 -39.52 -8.12
CA ILE A 124 21.50 -40.02 -7.25
C ILE A 124 21.43 -39.33 -5.89
N LEU A 125 21.28 -38.00 -5.87
CA LEU A 125 21.28 -37.22 -4.62
C LEU A 125 20.12 -37.54 -3.70
N VAL A 126 18.91 -37.65 -4.24
CA VAL A 126 17.71 -37.88 -3.42
C VAL A 126 17.36 -39.37 -3.29
N VAL A 127 18.21 -40.26 -3.80
CA VAL A 127 18.05 -41.73 -3.77
C VAL A 127 16.61 -42.13 -4.13
N THR A 128 16.10 -41.54 -5.20
CA THR A 128 14.70 -41.71 -5.60
C THR A 128 14.58 -42.09 -7.06
N THR A 129 13.71 -43.05 -7.35
CA THR A 129 13.37 -43.43 -8.71
C THR A 129 12.15 -42.64 -9.15
N PHE A 130 12.33 -41.73 -10.10
CA PHE A 130 11.21 -41.04 -10.72
C PHE A 130 10.47 -41.99 -11.68
N LEU A 131 9.14 -41.92 -11.70
CA LEU A 131 8.30 -42.74 -12.59
C LEU A 131 8.46 -42.40 -14.08
N SER A 132 8.98 -41.21 -14.34
CA SER A 132 9.27 -40.66 -15.67
C SER A 132 10.59 -39.91 -15.61
N PRO A 133 11.24 -39.64 -16.76
CA PRO A 133 12.41 -38.77 -16.80
C PRO A 133 12.16 -37.45 -16.05
N LEU A 134 13.18 -36.95 -15.37
CA LEU A 134 13.08 -35.67 -14.68
C LEU A 134 13.04 -34.55 -15.71
N GLU A 135 11.92 -33.84 -15.78
CA GLU A 135 11.74 -32.74 -16.72
C GLU A 135 12.08 -31.42 -16.03
N ILE A 136 13.20 -30.82 -16.44
CA ILE A 136 13.66 -29.52 -15.94
C ILE A 136 13.46 -28.51 -17.07
N GLN A 137 12.63 -27.49 -16.80
CA GLN A 137 12.33 -26.46 -17.81
C GLN A 137 13.48 -25.46 -17.97
N ARG A 138 14.11 -25.10 -16.85
CA ARG A 138 15.20 -24.13 -16.80
C ARG A 138 16.07 -24.41 -15.58
N ALA A 139 17.38 -24.19 -15.73
CA ALA A 139 18.32 -24.22 -14.63
C ALA A 139 19.38 -23.13 -14.84
N HIS A 140 19.76 -22.44 -13.77
CA HIS A 140 20.81 -21.42 -13.84
C HIS A 140 21.44 -21.20 -12.47
N ARG A 141 22.70 -20.73 -12.45
CA ARG A 141 23.32 -20.19 -11.25
C ARG A 141 22.83 -18.77 -10.98
N ILE A 142 22.53 -18.48 -9.72
CA ILE A 142 22.21 -17.11 -9.28
C ILE A 142 23.45 -16.23 -9.49
N LYS A 143 23.23 -14.93 -9.72
CA LYS A 143 24.32 -13.96 -9.70
C LYS A 143 25.04 -14.01 -8.33
N PRO A 144 26.37 -13.81 -8.28
CA PRO A 144 27.10 -13.81 -7.02
C PRO A 144 26.50 -12.79 -6.05
N HIS A 145 26.24 -13.24 -4.81
CA HIS A 145 25.88 -12.34 -3.73
C HIS A 145 27.04 -11.38 -3.43
N ARG A 146 26.70 -10.17 -2.97
CA ARG A 146 27.64 -9.23 -2.35
C ARG A 146 27.23 -9.07 -0.89
N PRO A 147 28.06 -9.47 0.09
CA PRO A 147 29.38 -10.10 -0.04
C PRO A 147 29.32 -11.54 -0.59
N PRO A 148 30.40 -12.04 -1.22
CA PRO A 148 30.46 -13.42 -1.71
C PRO A 148 30.35 -14.42 -0.54
N THR A 149 29.78 -15.59 -0.82
CA THR A 149 29.77 -16.71 0.12
C THR A 149 31.22 -17.07 0.50
N PRO A 150 31.51 -17.49 1.74
CA PRO A 150 32.89 -17.82 2.17
C PRO A 150 33.59 -18.84 1.26
N LEU A 151 32.82 -19.76 0.67
CA LEU A 151 33.28 -20.80 -0.24
C LEU A 151 33.28 -20.37 -1.72
N GLY A 152 32.78 -19.18 -2.05
CA GLY A 152 32.60 -18.72 -3.44
C GLY A 152 31.54 -19.49 -4.25
N ILE A 153 30.85 -20.46 -3.63
CA ILE A 153 29.82 -21.28 -4.28
C ILE A 153 28.53 -20.48 -4.44
N ARG A 154 27.98 -20.46 -5.66
CA ARG A 154 26.70 -19.85 -5.99
C ARG A 154 25.56 -20.88 -6.00
N TYR A 155 24.39 -20.47 -5.53
CA TYR A 155 23.17 -21.27 -5.64
C TYR A 155 22.84 -21.57 -7.10
N ILE A 156 22.28 -22.75 -7.34
CA ILE A 156 21.61 -23.11 -8.59
C ILE A 156 20.11 -23.08 -8.34
N ILE A 157 19.34 -22.47 -9.23
CA ILE A 157 17.88 -22.55 -9.24
C ILE A 157 17.46 -23.36 -10.46
N ALA A 158 16.65 -24.38 -10.26
CA ALA A 158 16.01 -25.16 -11.31
C ALA A 158 14.49 -25.13 -11.19
N CYS A 159 13.79 -25.08 -12.32
CA CYS A 159 12.34 -25.20 -12.42
C CYS A 159 11.99 -26.63 -12.86
N ILE A 160 11.36 -27.39 -11.97
CA ILE A 160 10.92 -28.75 -12.21
C ILE A 160 9.53 -28.71 -12.82
N LEU A 161 9.36 -29.21 -14.04
CA LEU A 161 8.11 -29.08 -14.78
C LEU A 161 6.96 -29.86 -14.13
N CYS A 162 7.26 -30.98 -13.49
CA CYS A 162 6.28 -31.81 -12.80
C CYS A 162 6.29 -31.54 -11.29
N HIS A 163 5.25 -30.87 -10.80
CA HIS A 163 5.07 -30.59 -9.37
C HIS A 163 5.15 -31.85 -8.48
N LYS A 164 4.70 -33.02 -8.95
CA LYS A 164 4.84 -34.28 -8.20
C LYS A 164 6.30 -34.69 -7.99
N GLN A 165 7.13 -34.55 -9.03
CA GLN A 165 8.56 -34.84 -8.95
C GLN A 165 9.26 -33.85 -8.01
N LEU A 166 8.89 -32.57 -8.06
CA LEU A 166 9.40 -31.56 -7.13
C LEU A 166 9.12 -31.94 -5.67
N TRP A 167 7.88 -32.30 -5.35
CA TRP A 167 7.53 -32.72 -3.98
C TRP A 167 8.30 -33.97 -3.54
N GLN A 168 8.57 -34.92 -4.45
CA GLN A 168 9.41 -36.08 -4.16
C GLN A 168 10.84 -35.65 -3.82
N ILE A 169 11.45 -34.78 -4.63
CA ILE A 169 12.80 -34.22 -4.42
C ILE A 169 12.86 -33.52 -3.05
N LEU A 170 11.94 -32.59 -2.80
CA LEU A 170 11.92 -31.81 -1.55
C LEU A 170 11.64 -32.68 -0.32
N LYS A 171 10.82 -33.71 -0.46
CA LYS A 171 10.53 -34.65 0.63
C LYS A 171 11.75 -35.51 0.94
N ALA A 172 12.41 -36.05 -0.08
CA ALA A 172 13.61 -36.85 0.07
C ALA A 172 14.75 -36.04 0.71
N ALA A 173 14.94 -34.80 0.25
CA ALA A 173 15.95 -33.89 0.79
C ALA A 173 15.76 -33.49 2.26
N ARG A 174 14.57 -33.70 2.84
CA ARG A 174 14.32 -33.42 4.27
C ARG A 174 14.81 -34.55 5.19
N PHE A 175 15.03 -35.74 4.66
CA PHE A 175 15.50 -36.87 5.46
C PHE A 175 17.03 -36.80 5.64
N PRO A 176 17.55 -37.27 6.78
CA PRO A 176 18.93 -37.05 7.21
C PRO A 176 19.99 -37.87 6.46
N GLU A 177 19.63 -38.55 5.37
CA GLU A 177 20.62 -39.19 4.51
C GLU A 177 21.47 -38.08 3.87
N PRO A 178 22.81 -38.21 3.84
CA PRO A 178 23.65 -37.18 3.27
C PRO A 178 23.35 -37.06 1.77
N ASN A 179 22.82 -35.91 1.34
CA ASN A 179 22.80 -35.53 -0.07
C ASN A 179 24.24 -35.16 -0.48
N ASP A 180 25.13 -36.15 -0.51
CA ASP A 180 26.54 -35.91 -0.72
C ASP A 180 26.90 -36.09 -2.20
N PHE A 181 27.67 -35.14 -2.71
CA PHE A 181 28.27 -35.20 -4.04
C PHE A 181 29.76 -34.94 -3.93
N GLU A 182 30.59 -35.94 -4.25
CA GLU A 182 32.06 -35.81 -4.23
C GLU A 182 32.60 -35.29 -2.87
N GLY A 183 31.95 -35.64 -1.76
CA GLY A 183 32.31 -35.17 -0.42
C GLY A 183 31.79 -33.77 -0.06
N HIS A 184 30.97 -33.16 -0.91
CA HIS A 184 30.25 -31.93 -0.65
C HIS A 184 28.82 -32.22 -0.22
N ASN A 185 28.42 -31.66 0.93
CA ASN A 185 27.05 -31.73 1.38
C ASN A 185 26.17 -30.75 0.58
N ILE A 186 25.22 -31.30 -0.18
CA ILE A 186 24.31 -30.50 -1.00
C ILE A 186 23.02 -30.23 -0.23
N GLN A 187 22.72 -28.93 -0.07
CA GLN A 187 21.44 -28.50 0.47
C GLN A 187 20.45 -28.28 -0.66
N ILE A 188 19.29 -28.94 -0.55
CA ILE A 188 18.19 -28.84 -1.50
C ILE A 188 17.01 -28.19 -0.78
N MET A 189 16.52 -27.07 -1.30
CA MET A 189 15.47 -26.28 -0.65
C MET A 189 14.47 -25.77 -1.68
N ALA A 190 13.20 -25.68 -1.30
CA ALA A 190 12.22 -24.98 -2.12
C ALA A 190 12.56 -23.48 -2.20
N ASP A 191 12.40 -22.91 -3.39
CA ASP A 191 12.71 -21.51 -3.69
C ASP A 191 11.45 -20.66 -3.54
N PHE A 192 11.35 -19.94 -2.44
CA PHE A 192 10.15 -19.15 -2.12
C PHE A 192 10.35 -17.68 -2.44
N SER A 193 9.26 -17.00 -2.79
CA SER A 193 9.25 -15.55 -2.88
C SER A 193 9.61 -14.92 -1.54
N ARG A 194 10.17 -13.70 -1.58
CA ARG A 194 10.60 -12.97 -0.38
C ARG A 194 9.49 -12.84 0.66
N GLU A 195 8.25 -12.59 0.22
CA GLU A 195 7.10 -12.46 1.10
C GLU A 195 6.74 -13.80 1.77
N THR A 196 6.75 -14.89 1.00
CA THR A 196 6.50 -16.24 1.52
C THR A 196 7.57 -16.66 2.52
N ASP A 197 8.84 -16.40 2.22
CA ASP A 197 9.93 -16.68 3.16
C ASP A 197 9.88 -15.81 4.42
N GLY A 198 9.44 -14.55 4.31
CA GLY A 198 9.19 -13.69 5.46
C GLY A 198 8.12 -14.26 6.39
N LYS A 199 7.04 -14.83 5.83
CA LYS A 199 5.98 -15.51 6.60
C LYS A 199 6.44 -16.86 7.18
N ARG A 200 7.32 -17.59 6.48
CA ARG A 200 7.81 -18.92 6.90
C ARG A 200 8.88 -18.87 7.98
N ARG A 201 9.79 -17.89 7.92
CA ARG A 201 10.92 -17.76 8.85
C ARG A 201 10.52 -17.84 10.33
N PRO A 202 9.53 -17.06 10.84
CA PRO A 202 9.13 -17.17 12.24
C PRO A 202 8.47 -18.52 12.58
N LEU A 203 7.91 -19.24 11.60
CA LEU A 203 7.30 -20.55 11.82
C LEU A 203 8.33 -21.67 12.05
N VAL A 204 9.60 -21.44 11.69
CA VAL A 204 10.68 -22.42 11.90
C VAL A 204 10.96 -22.61 13.39
N ASP A 205 10.88 -21.54 14.18
CA ASP A 205 11.14 -21.59 15.63
C ASP A 205 10.11 -22.47 16.37
N TYR A 206 8.86 -22.49 15.89
CA TYR A 206 7.80 -23.32 16.47
C TYR A 206 7.89 -24.80 16.08
N LYS A 207 8.61 -25.15 15.00
CA LYS A 207 8.78 -26.56 14.58
C LYS A 207 9.72 -27.35 15.47
N GLY A 208 10.58 -26.70 16.26
CA GLY A 208 11.39 -27.38 17.27
C GLY A 208 10.62 -27.77 18.53
N LEU A 209 9.36 -27.33 18.66
CA LEU A 209 8.49 -27.52 19.84
C LEU A 209 7.34 -28.51 19.60
N LEU A 210 7.16 -29.02 18.37
CA LEU A 210 6.14 -29.99 17.96
C LEU A 210 6.77 -31.30 17.55
#